data_AF-U1MXM7-F1
#
_entry.id   AF-U1MXM7-F1
#
_cell.length_a   1.000
_cell.length_b   1.000
_cell.length_c   1.000
_cell.angle_alpha   90.00
_cell.angle_beta   90.00
_cell.angle_gamma   90.00
#
_symmetry.space_group_name_H-M   'P 1'
#
loop_
_entity.id
_entity.type
_entity.pdbx_description
1 polymer ?
#
loop_
_entity_poly.entity_id
_entity_poly.type
_entity_poly.pdbx_seq_one_letter_code
_entity_poly.pdbx_strand_id
1 'polypeptide(L)'
;GDLRSENVLVYEGELYFIDATNVAVDAREDARAYDVASALASLSPLVGAGRSVETALTEYSASDLLEARRFLDFVAIRPDHDFAAATLKGEIEKRAADANLQAD
;
A
#
# COMPACT_ATOMS: atom_id res chain seq x y z
N GLY A 1 -9.06 -6.20 0.04
CA GLY A 1 -8.34 -6.66 1.25
C GLY A 1 -7.36 -7.80 1.02
N ASP A 2 -6.99 -8.12 -0.23
CA ASP A 2 -6.12 -9.26 -0.49
C ASP A 2 -5.21 -9.06 -1.72
N LEU A 3 -4.76 -7.82 -1.94
CA LEU A 3 -4.03 -7.49 -3.14
C LEU A 3 -2.64 -8.14 -3.15
N ARG A 4 -2.44 -9.07 -4.09
CA ARG A 4 -1.20 -9.80 -4.40
C ARG A 4 -1.12 -10.11 -5.89
N SER A 5 0.06 -10.47 -6.39
CA SER A 5 0.27 -10.81 -7.81
C SER A 5 -0.64 -11.94 -8.31
N GLU A 6 -0.95 -12.93 -7.48
CA GLU A 6 -1.86 -14.03 -7.82
C GLU A 6 -3.33 -13.59 -7.97
N ASN A 7 -3.71 -12.48 -7.35
CA ASN A 7 -5.07 -11.93 -7.40
C ASN A 7 -5.23 -10.83 -8.46
N VAL A 8 -4.18 -10.54 -9.23
CA VAL A 8 -4.17 -9.54 -10.31
C VAL A 8 -3.87 -10.22 -11.63
N LEU A 9 -4.88 -10.27 -12.49
CA LEU A 9 -4.76 -10.81 -13.85
C LEU A 9 -4.58 -9.66 -14.84
N VAL A 10 -3.78 -9.89 -15.87
CA VAL A 10 -3.58 -8.95 -16.98
C VAL A 10 -4.12 -9.59 -18.25
N TYR A 11 -5.08 -8.93 -18.91
CA TYR A 11 -5.62 -9.36 -20.20
C TYR A 11 -5.75 -8.16 -21.12
N GLU A 12 -5.10 -8.24 -22.29
CA GLU A 12 -5.07 -7.15 -23.30
C GLU A 12 -4.61 -5.77 -22.76
N GLY A 13 -3.76 -5.77 -21.72
CA GLY A 13 -3.26 -4.54 -21.09
C GLY A 13 -4.14 -4.01 -19.95
N GLU A 14 -5.29 -4.62 -19.72
CA GLU A 14 -6.22 -4.26 -18.65
C GLU A 14 -6.02 -5.13 -17.41
N LEU A 15 -6.25 -4.55 -16.23
CA LEU A 15 -6.15 -5.23 -14.94
C LEU A 15 -7.51 -5.80 -14.51
N TYR A 16 -7.51 -7.06 -14.11
CA TYR A 16 -8.66 -7.74 -13.53
C TYR A 16 -8.30 -8.27 -12.15
N PHE A 17 -9.18 -8.05 -11.18
CA PHE A 17 -8.99 -8.49 -9.81
C PHE A 17 -9.88 -9.69 -9.51
N ILE A 18 -9.28 -10.72 -8.92
CA ILE A 18 -9.99 -11.90 -8.41
C ILE A 18 -9.88 -11.93 -6.87
N ASP A 19 -10.67 -12.80 -6.24
CA ASP A 19 -10.73 -12.92 -4.77
C ASP A 19 -11.09 -11.61 -4.05
N ALA A 20 -12.01 -10.84 -4.66
CA ALA A 20 -12.50 -9.60 -4.09
C ALA A 20 -13.58 -9.88 -3.02
N THR A 21 -13.32 -9.49 -1.78
CA THR A 21 -14.30 -9.50 -0.69
C THR A 21 -15.05 -8.16 -0.63
N ASN A 22 -16.39 -8.23 -0.52
CA ASN A 22 -17.21 -7.03 -0.34
C ASN A 22 -16.96 -6.43 1.06
N VAL A 23 -16.71 -5.13 1.10
CA VAL A 23 -16.53 -4.38 2.35
C VAL A 23 -17.82 -3.60 2.64
N ALA A 24 -18.28 -3.64 3.90
CA ALA A 24 -19.40 -2.80 4.36
C ALA A 24 -19.05 -1.31 4.24
N VAL A 25 -20.04 -0.47 3.94
CA VAL A 25 -19.86 0.97 3.64
C VAL A 25 -19.17 1.70 4.80
N ASP A 26 -19.48 1.33 6.04
CA ASP A 26 -18.95 1.97 7.26
C ASP A 26 -17.49 1.60 7.58
N ALA A 27 -16.89 0.66 6.84
CA ALA A 27 -15.50 0.22 7.00
C ALA A 27 -14.60 0.64 5.82
N ARG A 28 -15.06 1.59 4.98
CA ARG A 28 -14.40 1.96 3.72
C ARG A 28 -13.01 2.58 3.89
N GLU A 29 -12.81 3.45 4.88
CA GLU A 29 -11.53 4.13 5.07
C GLU A 29 -10.44 3.17 5.53
N ASP A 30 -10.71 2.36 6.56
CA ASP A 30 -9.80 1.32 7.04
C ASP A 30 -9.53 0.27 5.96
N ALA A 31 -10.55 -0.14 5.20
CA ALA A 31 -10.35 -1.08 4.09
C ALA A 31 -9.47 -0.51 2.98
N ARG A 32 -9.64 0.78 2.64
CA ARG A 32 -8.76 1.46 1.67
C ARG A 32 -7.33 1.52 2.18
N ALA A 33 -7.11 1.93 3.44
CA ALA A 33 -5.79 2.01 4.04
C ALA A 33 -5.11 0.62 4.04
N TYR A 34 -5.85 -0.43 4.37
CA TYR A 34 -5.38 -1.81 4.32
C TYR A 34 -5.04 -2.29 2.90
N ASP A 35 -5.84 -1.92 1.89
CA ASP A 35 -5.56 -2.25 0.49
C ASP A 35 -4.30 -1.54 -0.01
N VAL A 36 -4.10 -0.27 0.34
CA VAL A 36 -2.86 0.47 0.02
C VAL A 36 -1.66 -0.17 0.70
N ALA A 37 -1.80 -0.59 1.97
CA ALA A 37 -0.73 -1.30 2.68
C ALA A 37 -0.34 -2.61 1.98
N SER A 38 -1.34 -3.39 1.55
CA SER A 38 -1.14 -4.64 0.80
C SER A 38 -0.48 -4.38 -0.57
N ALA A 39 -0.88 -3.31 -1.27
CA ALA A 39 -0.27 -2.90 -2.52
C ALA A 39 1.22 -2.55 -2.36
N LEU A 40 1.55 -1.71 -1.37
CA LEU A 40 2.92 -1.31 -1.08
C LEU A 40 3.78 -2.51 -0.67
N ALA A 41 3.23 -3.41 0.15
CA ALA A 41 3.89 -4.65 0.56
C ALA A 41 4.17 -5.56 -0.64
N SER A 42 3.25 -5.65 -1.60
CA SER A 42 3.44 -6.43 -2.83
C SER A 42 4.42 -5.79 -3.82
N LEU A 43 4.45 -4.46 -3.92
CA LEU A 43 5.29 -3.73 -4.88
C LEU A 43 6.73 -3.54 -4.40
N SER A 44 6.92 -3.31 -3.09
CA SER A 44 8.24 -2.93 -2.55
C SER A 44 9.35 -3.97 -2.75
N PRO A 45 9.11 -5.29 -2.77
CA PRO A 45 10.13 -6.27 -3.12
C PRO A 45 10.54 -6.22 -4.60
N LEU A 46 9.65 -5.73 -5.48
CA LEU A 46 9.86 -5.70 -6.93
C LEU A 46 10.59 -4.44 -7.40
N VAL A 47 10.24 -3.29 -6.83
CA VAL A 47 10.74 -1.97 -7.28
C VAL A 47 11.51 -1.20 -6.21
N GLY A 48 11.57 -1.71 -4.99
CA GLY A 48 12.17 -1.06 -3.82
C GLY A 48 11.18 -0.13 -3.09
N ALA A 49 11.30 -0.08 -1.76
CA ALA A 49 10.40 0.67 -0.88
C ALA A 49 10.23 2.15 -1.27
N GLY A 50 11.34 2.87 -1.51
CA GLY A 50 11.28 4.30 -1.85
C GLY A 50 10.52 4.57 -3.15
N ARG A 51 10.72 3.73 -4.19
CA ARG A 51 10.02 3.85 -5.47
C ARG A 51 8.54 3.47 -5.35
N SER A 52 8.22 2.48 -4.52
CA SER A 52 6.83 2.13 -4.21
C SER A 52 6.08 3.28 -3.54
N VAL A 53 6.69 3.92 -2.54
CA VAL A 53 6.10 5.07 -1.85
C VAL A 53 5.96 6.26 -2.79
N GLU A 54 6.98 6.57 -3.59
CA GLU A 54 6.94 7.65 -4.58
C GLU A 54 5.82 7.44 -5.62
N THR A 55 5.65 6.21 -6.09
CA THR A 55 4.58 5.86 -7.02
C THR A 55 3.21 5.98 -6.35
N ALA A 56 3.08 5.52 -5.10
CA ALA A 56 1.81 5.66 -4.38
C ALA A 56 1.44 7.13 -4.15
N LEU A 57 2.42 8.03 -3.95
CA LEU A 57 2.18 9.46 -3.78
C LEU A 57 1.65 10.16 -5.04
N THR A 58 1.65 9.52 -6.22
CA THR A 58 1.02 10.10 -7.42
C THR A 58 -0.51 9.98 -7.37
N GLU A 59 -1.05 9.03 -6.61
CA GLU A 59 -2.48 8.74 -6.50
C GLU A 59 -3.05 8.96 -5.09
N TYR A 60 -2.20 8.90 -4.06
CA TYR A 60 -2.57 8.96 -2.65
C TYR A 60 -1.84 10.11 -1.95
N SER A 61 -2.52 10.75 -1.00
CA SER A 61 -1.90 11.81 -0.17
C SER A 61 -0.90 11.23 0.84
N ALA A 62 -0.01 12.07 1.37
CA ALA A 62 0.88 11.68 2.46
C ALA A 62 0.10 11.18 3.70
N SER A 63 -1.04 11.80 4.01
CA SER A 63 -1.94 11.33 5.08
C SER A 63 -2.53 9.95 4.79
N ASP A 64 -2.91 9.67 3.54
CA ASP A 64 -3.41 8.34 3.16
C ASP A 64 -2.34 7.26 3.38
N LEU A 65 -1.09 7.56 3.02
CA LEU A 65 0.01 6.61 3.22
C LEU A 65 0.35 6.43 4.70
N LEU A 66 0.22 7.47 5.52
CA LEU A 66 0.35 7.37 6.97
C LEU A 66 -0.72 6.49 7.60
N GLU A 67 -1.96 6.53 7.11
CA GLU A 67 -3.02 5.61 7.54
C GLU A 67 -2.73 4.17 7.09
N ALA A 68 -2.32 3.98 5.83
CA ALA A 68 -1.92 2.66 5.32
C ALA A 68 -0.77 2.05 6.12
N ARG A 69 0.20 2.87 6.55
CA ARG A 69 1.35 2.46 7.37
C ARG A 69 0.94 1.68 8.63
N ARG A 70 -0.22 2.00 9.23
CA ARG A 70 -0.75 1.36 10.43
C ARG A 70 -1.06 -0.13 10.22
N PHE A 71 -1.34 -0.51 8.98
CA PHE A 71 -1.66 -1.89 8.60
C PHE A 71 -0.45 -2.72 8.17
N LEU A 72 0.73 -2.11 7.97
CA LEU A 72 1.91 -2.84 7.47
C LEU A 72 2.38 -3.95 8.41
N ASP A 73 2.22 -3.80 9.74
CA ASP A 73 2.53 -4.90 10.67
C ASP A 73 1.59 -6.09 10.49
N PHE A 74 0.31 -5.83 10.25
CA PHE A 74 -0.67 -6.87 10.03
C PHE A 74 -0.42 -7.59 8.70
N VAL A 75 -0.08 -6.85 7.64
CA VAL A 75 0.31 -7.43 6.35
C VAL A 75 1.59 -8.25 6.47
N ALA A 76 2.58 -7.81 7.26
CA ALA A 76 3.85 -8.51 7.46
C ALA A 76 3.74 -9.83 8.23
N ILE A 77 2.67 -10.06 9.00
CA ILE A 77 2.42 -11.35 9.67
C ILE A 77 1.98 -12.41 8.66
N ARG A 78 1.49 -12.00 7.48
CA ARG A 78 1.01 -12.93 6.48
C ARG A 78 2.19 -13.68 5.84
N PRO A 79 2.15 -15.02 5.80
CA PRO A 79 3.26 -15.81 5.27
C PRO A 79 3.56 -15.53 3.79
N ASP A 80 2.59 -14.99 3.06
CA ASP A 80 2.66 -14.76 1.62
C ASP A 80 3.18 -13.36 1.26
N HIS A 81 3.57 -12.55 2.25
CA HIS A 81 4.18 -11.23 2.04
C HIS A 81 5.61 -11.21 2.60
N ASP A 82 6.60 -11.25 1.71
CA ASP A 82 8.02 -11.11 2.06
C ASP A 82 8.50 -9.70 1.69
N PHE A 83 8.34 -8.74 2.61
CA PHE A 83 8.77 -7.36 2.43
C PHE A 83 9.40 -6.78 3.69
N ALA A 84 10.29 -5.80 3.51
CA ALA A 84 10.95 -5.10 4.62
C ALA A 84 10.02 -4.04 5.23
N ALA A 85 9.10 -4.46 6.11
CA ALA A 85 8.09 -3.58 6.71
C ALA A 85 8.68 -2.34 7.40
N ALA A 86 9.77 -2.50 8.15
CA ALA A 86 10.45 -1.38 8.81
C ALA A 86 11.00 -0.35 7.80
N THR A 87 11.60 -0.81 6.70
CA THR A 87 12.10 0.06 5.63
C THR A 87 10.96 0.81 4.95
N LEU A 88 9.86 0.12 4.63
CA LEU A 88 8.71 0.73 3.98
C LEU A 88 8.03 1.79 4.86
N LYS A 89 7.90 1.50 6.17
CA LYS A 89 7.41 2.48 7.16
C LYS A 89 8.28 3.73 7.23
N GLY A 90 9.61 3.55 7.26
CA GLY A 90 10.56 4.66 7.29
C GLY A 90 10.48 5.54 6.04
N GLU A 91 10.33 4.96 4.85
CA GLU A 91 10.14 5.72 3.61
C GLU A 91 8.82 6.52 3.62
N ILE A 92 7.72 5.94 4.12
CA ILE A 92 6.44 6.66 4.27
C ILE A 92 6.61 7.86 5.21
N GLU A 93 7.19 7.66 6.39
CA GLU A 93 7.39 8.71 7.39
C GLU A 93 8.28 9.84 6.88
N LYS A 94 9.38 9.49 6.20
CA LYS A 94 10.28 10.45 5.56
C LYS A 94 9.54 11.33 4.55
N ARG A 95 8.80 10.71 3.61
CA ARG A 95 8.09 11.47 2.57
C ARG A 95 6.95 12.30 3.13
N ALA A 96 6.28 11.83 4.19
CA ALA A 96 5.26 12.61 4.88
C ALA A 96 5.85 13.85 5.60
N ALA A 97 7.02 13.70 6.22
CA ALA A 97 7.74 14.84 6.81
C ALA A 97 8.17 15.86 5.75
N ASP A 98 8.69 15.40 4.61
CA ASP A 98 9.07 16.25 3.48
C ASP A 98 7.87 17.02 2.90
N ALA A 99 6.70 16.37 2.79
CA ALA A 99 5.48 17.00 2.31
C ALA A 99 4.97 18.11 3.25
N ASN A 100 5.08 17.91 4.56
CA ASN A 100 4.70 18.93 5.55
C ASN A 100 5.63 20.15 5.50
N LEU A 101 6.92 19.95 5.28
CA LEU A 101 7.90 21.05 5.15
C LEU A 101 7.69 21.91 3.89
N GLN A 102 6.97 21.42 2.88
CA GLN A 102 6.66 22.17 1.65
C GLN A 102 5.34 22.94 1.73
N ALA A 103 4.53 22.69 2.76
CA ALA A 103 3.23 23.32 2.97
C ALA A 103 3.29 24.58 3.87
N ASP A 104 4.44 24.81 4.52
CA ASP A 104 4.76 25.98 5.36
C ASP A 104 5.58 27.04 4.59
#